data_AF-A0A3R6VET6-F1
#
_entry.id   AF-A0A3R6VET6-F1
#
_cell.length_a   1.000
_cell.length_b   1.000
_cell.length_c   1.000
_cell.angle_alpha   90.00
_cell.angle_beta   90.00
_cell.angle_gamma   90.00
#
_symmetry.space_group_name_H-M   'P 1'
#
loop_
_entity.id
_entity.type
_entity.pdbx_description
1 polymer ?
#
loop_
_entity_poly.entity_id
_entity_poly.type
_entity_poly.pdbx_seq_one_letter_code
_entity_poly.pdbx_strand_id
1 'polypeptide(L)'
;MMGIRYGMDHKNRLMAVTKMIMMTCLIPTMQKWKTSSSSRRTDTSSDELAASLDNDADDFVKMDARLQMKVLCCRSPDEKVRVYKEYVCELLHELVMTETHSEELEYELGLKSETIEQLQHKIESLMAPEAFQTLREFEDSAEFDKPYDSQGELRALCRKQEAEVHILLERVNAAEEREAALRHQVAAKDDELAQLSVAHRQLQTDLRNENKRREESDKKTSVLREKLDALRRSSQHPSIQASLDEALSKAAHFREVAEARQREIEEYAAKINELNRQVVSHADALQTSESLYQAALQRHEVDVQRVHASYRDELDVLSSKFKQCDLVRRKLHNQVMELKGNIRVFCRIRPHLVSERSSGRPLSEVGLNVYMFPDYDKDKRRVVLVGDAKAHTSYAQQLNSSSHNDTKKWSFEFDQVFNWHATQHEMFEEVAALIQSAVDGYNVSIFAYGQTGYEKRK
;
A
#
# COMPACT_ATOMS: atom_id res chain seq x y z
N MET A 1 -4.75 28.19 -37.61
CA MET A 1 -4.09 29.01 -36.56
C MET A 1 -3.44 28.05 -35.56
N MET A 2 -2.17 28.34 -35.24
CA MET A 2 -1.21 27.75 -34.27
C MET A 2 -1.73 26.62 -33.35
N GLY A 3 -1.09 25.45 -33.23
CA GLY A 3 0.27 25.19 -32.71
C GLY A 3 0.13 24.78 -31.23
N ILE A 4 0.48 23.58 -30.75
CA ILE A 4 1.79 22.93 -30.72
C ILE A 4 1.59 21.40 -30.57
N ARG A 5 2.34 20.62 -31.35
CA ARG A 5 2.57 19.16 -31.19
C ARG A 5 3.88 18.96 -30.44
N TYR A 6 3.95 17.96 -29.55
CA TYR A 6 5.19 17.21 -29.31
C TYR A 6 4.85 15.73 -29.16
N GLY A 7 5.55 14.92 -29.97
CA GLY A 7 5.36 13.49 -30.11
C GLY A 7 6.53 12.68 -29.54
N MET A 8 6.33 11.37 -29.66
CA MET A 8 7.16 10.21 -29.32
C MET A 8 8.63 10.28 -29.75
N ASP A 9 9.38 9.31 -29.20
CA ASP A 9 10.66 8.73 -29.67
C ASP A 9 11.95 9.25 -29.04
N HIS A 10 12.30 8.69 -27.87
CA HIS A 10 13.58 8.93 -27.20
C HIS A 10 14.53 7.70 -27.15
N LYS A 11 14.36 6.71 -28.04
CA LYS A 11 15.19 5.48 -28.06
C LYS A 11 16.27 5.39 -29.15
N ASN A 12 16.51 6.41 -29.97
CA ASN A 12 17.49 6.34 -31.08
C ASN A 12 18.44 7.55 -31.19
N ARG A 13 19.14 7.93 -30.11
CA ARG A 13 20.12 9.04 -30.17
C ARG A 13 21.46 8.84 -29.44
N LEU A 14 21.92 7.60 -29.27
CA LEU A 14 23.26 7.34 -28.72
C LEU A 14 24.05 6.26 -29.46
N MET A 15 23.91 6.18 -30.78
CA MET A 15 24.80 5.41 -31.67
C MET A 15 25.07 6.18 -32.95
N ALA A 16 25.83 7.29 -32.86
CA ALA A 16 26.57 7.89 -33.96
C ALA A 16 27.31 9.12 -33.42
N VAL A 17 28.55 8.95 -32.94
CA VAL A 17 29.76 9.78 -33.22
C VAL A 17 30.93 9.17 -32.41
N THR A 18 31.32 7.92 -32.69
CA THR A 18 32.58 7.37 -32.13
C THR A 18 33.21 6.35 -33.07
N LYS A 19 33.56 6.79 -34.28
CA LYS A 19 34.61 6.18 -35.12
C LYS A 19 34.91 7.04 -36.35
N MET A 20 35.94 7.87 -36.25
CA MET A 20 36.92 8.23 -37.30
C MET A 20 37.61 9.52 -36.89
N ILE A 21 38.88 9.41 -36.48
CA ILE A 21 40.05 10.10 -37.05
C ILE A 21 41.23 9.79 -36.11
N MET A 22 42.05 8.84 -36.55
CA MET A 22 43.45 8.73 -36.13
C MET A 22 44.26 9.83 -36.82
N MET A 23 45.31 10.28 -36.12
CA MET A 23 46.54 10.91 -36.61
C MET A 23 46.42 12.19 -37.45
N THR A 24 46.88 13.31 -36.89
CA THR A 24 48.06 14.03 -37.42
C THR A 24 48.61 15.05 -36.42
N CYS A 25 49.93 15.19 -36.46
CA CYS A 25 50.82 16.02 -35.67
C CYS A 25 50.39 17.48 -35.48
N LEU A 26 50.74 18.10 -34.34
CA LEU A 26 51.60 19.30 -34.30
C LEU A 26 51.82 19.78 -32.85
N ILE A 27 53.09 19.80 -32.44
CA ILE A 27 53.61 20.65 -31.36
C ILE A 27 53.37 22.11 -31.78
N PRO A 28 52.89 22.99 -30.89
CA PRO A 28 53.71 24.18 -30.59
C PRO A 28 53.68 24.61 -29.11
N THR A 29 54.89 24.73 -28.55
CA THR A 29 55.44 25.91 -27.86
C THR A 29 54.62 26.65 -26.79
N MET A 30 55.09 26.53 -25.55
CA MET A 30 55.56 27.64 -24.70
C MET A 30 55.06 29.06 -25.02
N GLN A 31 54.27 29.65 -24.11
CA GLN A 31 54.38 31.07 -23.70
C GLN A 31 53.57 31.32 -22.41
N LYS A 32 54.25 31.41 -21.26
CA LYS A 32 54.51 32.65 -20.49
C LYS A 32 53.25 33.47 -20.15
N TRP A 33 52.78 33.34 -18.91
CA TRP A 33 52.23 34.46 -18.14
C TRP A 33 53.10 34.67 -16.90
N LYS A 34 53.98 35.67 -17.00
CA LYS A 34 54.58 36.35 -15.85
C LYS A 34 53.60 37.45 -15.44
N THR A 35 53.14 37.41 -14.19
CA THR A 35 52.82 38.63 -13.45
C THR A 35 53.74 38.69 -12.26
N SER A 36 54.71 39.58 -12.39
CA SER A 36 55.67 39.97 -11.37
C SER A 36 55.03 40.85 -10.31
N SER A 37 55.24 40.52 -9.05
CA SER A 37 55.30 41.50 -7.97
C SER A 37 56.36 41.09 -6.94
N SER A 38 57.57 41.58 -7.21
CA SER A 38 58.53 42.19 -6.28
C SER A 38 58.78 41.57 -4.90
N SER A 39 59.98 40.99 -4.79
CA SER A 39 60.99 41.30 -3.76
C SER A 39 60.67 41.00 -2.30
N ARG A 40 61.26 39.90 -1.81
CA ARG A 40 62.39 39.95 -0.87
C ARG A 40 63.15 38.63 -0.91
N ARG A 41 64.46 38.71 -1.14
CA ARG A 41 65.38 37.61 -0.88
C ARG A 41 65.49 37.45 0.64
N THR A 42 65.17 36.27 1.13
CA THR A 42 65.79 35.69 2.32
C THR A 42 66.09 34.25 1.96
N ASP A 43 67.35 33.85 2.14
CA ASP A 43 67.81 32.48 1.98
C ASP A 43 66.95 31.56 2.84
N THR A 44 66.18 30.68 2.20
CA THR A 44 65.58 29.51 2.86
C THR A 44 65.95 28.27 2.07
N SER A 45 66.32 27.26 2.83
CA SER A 45 66.96 26.02 2.41
C SER A 45 66.11 25.25 1.40
N SER A 46 66.81 24.44 0.62
CA SER A 46 66.31 23.41 -0.30
C SER A 46 65.32 22.39 0.31
N ASP A 47 64.96 22.51 1.58
CA ASP A 47 64.04 21.63 2.29
C ASP A 47 62.56 22.07 2.18
N GLU A 48 62.26 23.35 1.90
CA GLU A 48 60.86 23.83 1.85
C GLU A 48 60.16 23.59 0.50
N LEU A 49 60.91 23.40 -0.60
CA LEU A 49 60.35 23.03 -1.91
C LEU A 49 60.08 21.52 -2.06
N ALA A 50 60.68 20.70 -1.20
CA ALA A 50 60.40 19.25 -1.14
C ALA A 50 59.08 18.96 -0.40
N ALA A 51 58.73 19.77 0.60
CA ALA A 51 57.57 19.55 1.44
C ALA A 51 56.22 19.84 0.75
N SER A 52 56.19 20.57 -0.35
CA SER A 52 54.95 20.90 -1.08
C SER A 52 54.59 19.91 -2.19
N LEU A 53 55.42 18.90 -2.47
CA LEU A 53 55.18 17.84 -3.46
C LEU A 53 54.89 16.48 -2.82
N ASP A 54 54.90 16.40 -1.48
CA ASP A 54 54.91 15.14 -0.73
C ASP A 54 53.52 14.50 -0.56
N ASN A 55 52.43 15.23 -0.86
CA ASN A 55 51.07 14.77 -0.57
C ASN A 55 50.31 14.10 -1.72
N ASP A 56 50.81 14.14 -2.97
CA ASP A 56 50.08 13.60 -4.13
C ASP A 56 50.88 12.59 -4.97
N ALA A 57 52.09 12.22 -4.53
CA ALA A 57 52.93 11.27 -5.26
C ALA A 57 52.81 9.85 -4.67
N ASP A 58 52.48 8.90 -5.54
CA ASP A 58 52.42 7.47 -5.24
C ASP A 58 53.64 6.94 -4.49
N ASP A 59 53.40 6.09 -3.50
CA ASP A 59 54.46 5.53 -2.64
C ASP A 59 55.50 4.74 -3.45
N PHE A 60 55.08 4.05 -4.53
CA PHE A 60 55.98 3.43 -5.51
C PHE A 60 56.85 4.44 -6.28
N VAL A 61 56.32 5.61 -6.61
CA VAL A 61 57.07 6.67 -7.30
C VAL A 61 58.09 7.30 -6.35
N LYS A 62 57.73 7.45 -5.07
CA LYS A 62 58.65 7.88 -4.01
C LYS A 62 59.75 6.84 -3.78
N MET A 63 59.41 5.55 -3.78
CA MET A 63 60.37 4.45 -3.67
C MET A 63 61.35 4.44 -4.86
N ASP A 64 60.87 4.55 -6.10
CA ASP A 64 61.73 4.52 -7.29
C ASP A 64 62.65 5.74 -7.38
N ALA A 65 62.18 6.92 -6.98
CA ALA A 65 63.01 8.13 -6.85
C ALA A 65 64.11 7.97 -5.77
N ARG A 66 63.78 7.35 -4.63
CA ARG A 66 64.76 7.04 -3.57
C ARG A 66 65.80 6.03 -4.04
N LEU A 67 65.41 5.02 -4.82
CA LEU A 67 66.33 4.06 -5.42
C LEU A 67 67.31 4.76 -6.36
N GLN A 68 66.79 5.60 -7.28
CA GLN A 68 67.62 6.31 -8.25
C GLN A 68 68.65 7.22 -7.56
N MET A 69 68.25 7.92 -6.48
CA MET A 69 69.15 8.74 -5.67
C MET A 69 70.20 7.90 -4.94
N LYS A 70 69.83 6.76 -4.34
CA LYS A 70 70.77 5.86 -3.66
C LYS A 70 71.79 5.27 -4.65
N VAL A 71 71.36 4.89 -5.86
CA VAL A 71 72.22 4.31 -6.91
C VAL A 71 73.22 5.32 -7.49
N LEU A 72 72.85 6.61 -7.57
CA LEU A 72 73.75 7.69 -8.00
C LEU A 72 74.91 7.94 -7.01
N CYS A 73 74.70 7.67 -5.72
CA CYS A 73 75.71 7.85 -4.69
C CYS A 73 76.71 6.69 -4.55
N CYS A 74 76.45 5.52 -5.15
CA CYS A 74 77.31 4.35 -5.06
C CYS A 74 78.59 4.48 -5.91
N ARG A 75 79.76 4.19 -5.32
CA ARG A 75 81.05 4.28 -6.02
C ARG A 75 81.54 2.94 -6.57
N SER A 76 80.99 1.82 -6.09
CA SER A 76 81.33 0.47 -6.56
C SER A 76 80.11 -0.30 -7.12
N PRO A 77 80.33 -1.29 -8.01
CA PRO A 77 79.25 -2.16 -8.51
C PRO A 77 78.55 -2.96 -7.40
N ASP A 78 79.29 -3.40 -6.37
CA ASP A 78 78.75 -4.21 -5.27
C ASP A 78 77.81 -3.40 -4.36
N GLU A 79 78.09 -2.11 -4.15
CA GLU A 79 77.18 -1.21 -3.42
C GLU A 79 75.84 -1.05 -4.14
N LYS A 80 75.86 -0.94 -5.48
CA LYS A 80 74.62 -0.85 -6.26
C LYS A 80 73.76 -2.10 -6.10
N VAL A 81 74.37 -3.29 -6.12
CA VAL A 81 73.65 -4.56 -5.90
C VAL A 81 73.00 -4.61 -4.52
N ARG A 82 73.68 -4.10 -3.47
CA ARG A 82 73.11 -4.00 -2.13
C ARG A 82 71.88 -3.08 -2.08
N VAL A 83 71.98 -1.91 -2.72
CA VAL A 83 70.87 -0.94 -2.80
C VAL A 83 69.68 -1.53 -3.56
N TYR A 84 69.91 -2.27 -4.65
CA TYR A 84 68.82 -2.97 -5.36
C TYR A 84 68.18 -4.08 -4.52
N LYS A 85 68.96 -4.81 -3.70
CA LYS A 85 68.40 -5.84 -2.80
C LYS A 85 67.50 -5.23 -1.72
N GLU A 86 67.92 -4.14 -1.09
CA GLU A 86 67.09 -3.41 -0.11
C GLU A 86 65.79 -2.92 -0.74
N TYR A 87 65.86 -2.35 -1.94
CA TYR A 87 64.68 -1.90 -2.68
C TYR A 87 63.70 -3.03 -3.00
N VAL A 88 64.20 -4.19 -3.44
CA VAL A 88 63.34 -5.36 -3.71
C VAL A 88 62.66 -5.86 -2.44
N CYS A 89 63.33 -5.82 -1.29
CA CYS A 89 62.72 -6.20 0.00
C CYS A 89 61.63 -5.19 0.43
N GLU A 90 61.87 -3.89 0.29
CA GLU A 90 60.86 -2.86 0.56
C GLU A 90 59.64 -3.03 -0.36
N LEU A 91 59.85 -3.33 -1.64
CA LEU A 91 58.79 -3.51 -2.64
C LEU A 91 57.94 -4.77 -2.37
N LEU A 92 58.59 -5.86 -1.95
CA LEU A 92 57.90 -7.09 -1.54
C LEU A 92 57.08 -6.88 -0.27
N HIS A 93 57.59 -6.09 0.68
CA HIS A 93 56.85 -5.78 1.89
C HIS A 93 55.59 -4.96 1.58
N GLU A 94 55.72 -3.93 0.76
CA GLU A 94 54.58 -3.10 0.33
C GLU A 94 53.54 -3.92 -0.45
N LEU A 95 53.98 -4.83 -1.33
CA LEU A 95 53.09 -5.76 -2.05
C LEU A 95 52.27 -6.63 -1.09
N VAL A 96 52.92 -7.26 -0.11
CA VAL A 96 52.23 -8.10 0.89
C VAL A 96 51.24 -7.29 1.71
N MET A 97 51.60 -6.07 2.12
CA MET A 97 50.68 -5.19 2.87
C MET A 97 49.46 -4.78 2.03
N THR A 98 49.63 -4.57 0.72
CA THR A 98 48.51 -4.28 -0.18
C THR A 98 47.63 -5.50 -0.44
N GLU A 99 48.19 -6.71 -0.50
CA GLU A 99 47.40 -7.95 -0.60
C GLU A 99 46.55 -8.16 0.66
N THR A 100 47.14 -8.04 1.84
CA THR A 100 46.40 -8.20 3.11
C THR A 100 45.27 -7.18 3.25
N HIS A 101 45.50 -5.94 2.82
CA HIS A 101 44.47 -4.91 2.88
C HIS A 101 43.34 -5.13 1.86
N SER A 102 43.66 -5.70 0.70
CA SER A 102 42.65 -6.11 -0.30
C SER A 102 41.75 -7.22 0.25
N GLU A 103 42.32 -8.21 0.92
CA GLU A 103 41.56 -9.31 1.54
C GLU A 103 40.64 -8.80 2.67
N GLU A 104 41.11 -7.85 3.48
CA GLU A 104 40.29 -7.19 4.52
C GLU A 104 39.08 -6.45 3.92
N LEU A 105 39.29 -5.73 2.82
CA LEU A 105 38.22 -5.02 2.11
C LEU A 105 37.19 -5.97 1.48
N GLU A 106 37.63 -7.09 0.91
CA GLU A 106 36.74 -8.13 0.37
C GLU A 106 35.87 -8.75 1.47
N TYR A 107 36.46 -9.01 2.64
CA TYR A 107 35.74 -9.50 3.81
C TYR A 107 34.67 -8.51 4.30
N GLU A 108 35.02 -7.22 4.40
CA GLU A 108 34.07 -6.18 4.82
C GLU A 108 32.92 -6.01 3.82
N LEU A 109 33.21 -6.13 2.52
CA LEU A 109 32.21 -6.06 1.45
C LEU A 109 31.22 -7.24 1.51
N GLY A 110 31.72 -8.43 1.87
CA GLY A 110 30.87 -9.61 2.13
C GLY A 110 29.87 -9.37 3.28
N LEU A 111 30.37 -8.87 4.42
CA LEU A 111 29.54 -8.54 5.59
C LEU A 111 28.44 -7.51 5.26
N LYS A 112 28.78 -6.46 4.52
CA LYS A 112 27.80 -5.45 4.11
C LYS A 112 26.75 -6.02 3.15
N SER A 113 27.14 -6.89 2.24
CA SER A 113 26.21 -7.54 1.30
C SER A 113 25.18 -8.40 2.04
N GLU A 114 25.62 -9.17 3.05
CA GLU A 114 24.72 -10.00 3.87
C GLU A 114 23.72 -9.15 4.67
N THR A 115 24.15 -8.01 5.21
CA THR A 115 23.22 -7.09 5.91
C THR A 115 22.17 -6.48 4.99
N ILE A 116 22.50 -6.26 3.71
CA ILE A 116 21.55 -5.75 2.71
C ILE A 116 20.48 -6.80 2.42
N GLU A 117 20.86 -8.06 2.22
CA GLU A 117 19.90 -9.15 1.99
C GLU A 117 18.95 -9.34 3.18
N GLN A 118 19.46 -9.26 4.42
CA GLN A 118 18.64 -9.33 5.63
C GLN A 118 17.60 -8.20 5.71
N LEU A 119 17.98 -6.98 5.34
CA LEU A 119 17.06 -5.83 5.31
C LEU A 119 16.02 -5.96 4.20
N GLN A 120 16.40 -6.47 3.03
CA GLN A 120 15.46 -6.75 1.93
C GLN A 120 14.39 -7.77 2.34
N HIS A 121 14.80 -8.87 2.97
CA HIS A 121 13.86 -9.88 3.49
C HIS A 121 12.95 -9.30 4.60
N LYS A 122 13.46 -8.38 5.43
CA LYS A 122 12.67 -7.69 6.45
C LYS A 122 11.59 -6.79 5.83
N ILE A 123 11.94 -6.08 4.76
CA ILE A 123 11.00 -5.23 4.00
C ILE A 123 9.91 -6.09 3.36
N GLU A 124 10.28 -7.21 2.72
CA GLU A 124 9.30 -8.12 2.12
C GLU A 124 8.35 -8.73 3.15
N SER A 125 8.86 -9.09 4.34
CA SER A 125 8.03 -9.58 5.45
C SER A 125 7.05 -8.51 5.98
N LEU A 126 7.43 -7.25 6.01
CA LEU A 126 6.56 -6.15 6.46
C LEU A 126 5.52 -5.75 5.40
N MET A 127 5.80 -6.03 4.13
CA MET A 127 4.90 -5.82 2.99
C MET A 127 3.92 -6.98 2.77
N ALA A 128 3.96 -8.02 3.63
CA ALA A 128 3.11 -9.19 3.51
C ALA A 128 1.60 -8.83 3.60
N PRO A 129 0.74 -9.52 2.84
CA PRO A 129 -0.69 -9.18 2.67
C PRO A 129 -1.57 -9.29 3.92
N GLU A 130 -1.03 -9.76 5.04
CA GLU A 130 -1.72 -9.91 6.33
C GLU A 130 -2.30 -8.57 6.84
N ALA A 131 -1.66 -7.44 6.51
CA ALA A 131 -2.17 -6.11 6.86
C ALA A 131 -3.43 -5.72 6.04
N PHE A 132 -3.60 -6.22 4.82
CA PHE A 132 -4.77 -5.96 3.97
C PHE A 132 -5.97 -6.84 4.31
N GLN A 133 -5.73 -7.97 4.98
CA GLN A 133 -6.78 -8.90 5.40
C GLN A 133 -7.63 -8.31 6.54
N THR A 134 -7.01 -7.59 7.47
CA THR A 134 -7.71 -6.92 8.58
C THR A 134 -8.63 -5.78 8.15
N LEU A 135 -8.37 -5.14 7.01
CA LEU A 135 -9.24 -4.11 6.42
C LEU A 135 -10.47 -4.74 5.75
N ARG A 136 -10.30 -5.90 5.11
CA ARG A 136 -11.40 -6.65 4.49
C ARG A 136 -12.33 -7.28 5.53
N GLU A 137 -11.77 -7.77 6.63
CA GLU A 137 -12.53 -8.26 7.79
C GLU A 137 -13.32 -7.13 8.50
N PHE A 138 -12.85 -5.88 8.39
CA PHE A 138 -13.56 -4.70 8.92
C PHE A 138 -14.74 -4.28 8.04
N GLU A 139 -14.61 -4.39 6.71
CA GLU A 139 -15.71 -4.14 5.77
C GLU A 139 -16.83 -5.20 5.88
N ASP A 140 -16.46 -6.46 6.12
CA ASP A 140 -17.43 -7.56 6.29
C ASP A 140 -18.18 -7.52 7.63
N SER A 141 -17.67 -6.78 8.63
CA SER A 141 -18.28 -6.66 9.97
C SER A 141 -19.37 -5.58 10.06
N ALA A 142 -19.55 -4.76 9.02
CA ALA A 142 -20.50 -3.65 9.00
C ALA A 142 -21.88 -4.08 8.44
N GLU A 143 -22.64 -4.88 9.20
CA GLU A 143 -24.04 -5.18 8.88
C GLU A 143 -24.95 -3.97 9.16
N PHE A 144 -25.27 -3.20 8.11
CA PHE A 144 -26.29 -2.14 8.12
C PHE A 144 -27.62 -2.68 7.59
N ASP A 145 -28.44 -3.30 8.44
CA ASP A 145 -29.90 -3.38 8.20
C ASP A 145 -30.69 -3.83 9.44
N LYS A 146 -31.01 -2.90 10.36
CA LYS A 146 -32.11 -3.07 11.32
C LYS A 146 -32.85 -1.74 11.53
N PRO A 147 -34.19 -1.72 11.42
CA PRO A 147 -34.99 -0.53 11.70
C PRO A 147 -35.11 -0.32 13.22
N TYR A 148 -34.66 0.83 13.73
CA TYR A 148 -34.76 1.22 15.15
C TYR A 148 -35.87 2.26 15.36
N ASP A 149 -36.73 2.02 16.35
CA ASP A 149 -38.05 2.69 16.51
C ASP A 149 -38.11 3.63 17.74
N SER A 150 -36.97 4.14 18.24
CA SER A 150 -36.98 5.12 19.34
C SER A 150 -35.89 6.21 19.24
N GLN A 151 -36.32 7.45 19.41
CA GLN A 151 -35.48 8.67 19.30
C GLN A 151 -34.33 8.72 20.34
N GLY A 152 -34.43 7.94 21.43
CA GLY A 152 -33.38 7.77 22.44
C GLY A 152 -32.27 6.82 22.00
N GLU A 153 -32.61 5.74 21.30
CA GLU A 153 -31.64 4.77 20.76
C GLU A 153 -30.86 5.37 19.59
N LEU A 154 -31.50 6.18 18.74
CA LEU A 154 -30.77 6.93 17.69
C LEU A 154 -29.73 7.89 18.28
N ARG A 155 -30.04 8.61 19.36
CA ARG A 155 -29.07 9.52 20.00
C ARG A 155 -27.94 8.77 20.70
N ALA A 156 -28.22 7.60 21.28
CA ALA A 156 -27.20 6.74 21.86
C ALA A 156 -26.29 6.14 20.76
N LEU A 157 -26.88 5.74 19.62
CA LEU A 157 -26.15 5.23 18.46
C LEU A 157 -25.30 6.33 17.80
N CYS A 158 -25.83 7.53 17.61
CA CYS A 158 -25.06 8.67 17.10
C CYS A 158 -23.88 9.00 18.02
N ARG A 159 -24.07 9.04 19.35
CA ARG A 159 -22.95 9.27 20.29
C ARG A 159 -21.92 8.15 20.24
N LYS A 160 -22.36 6.91 20.07
CA LYS A 160 -21.46 5.75 19.94
C LYS A 160 -20.68 5.83 18.62
N GLN A 161 -21.35 6.17 17.52
CA GLN A 161 -20.73 6.37 16.20
C GLN A 161 -19.81 7.59 16.20
N GLU A 162 -20.15 8.70 16.87
CA GLU A 162 -19.30 9.87 17.02
C GLU A 162 -18.03 9.54 17.83
N ALA A 163 -18.15 8.76 18.90
CA ALA A 163 -17.00 8.28 19.66
C ALA A 163 -16.13 7.31 18.85
N GLU A 164 -16.75 6.44 18.06
CA GLU A 164 -16.06 5.49 17.18
C GLU A 164 -15.33 6.22 16.05
N VAL A 165 -15.95 7.22 15.42
CA VAL A 165 -15.33 8.11 14.43
C VAL A 165 -14.16 8.89 15.05
N HIS A 166 -14.29 9.37 16.29
CA HIS A 166 -13.21 10.08 16.97
C HIS A 166 -11.99 9.18 17.21
N ILE A 167 -12.22 7.94 17.67
CA ILE A 167 -11.14 6.95 17.86
C ILE A 167 -10.51 6.58 16.52
N LEU A 168 -11.32 6.44 15.46
CA LEU A 168 -10.81 6.18 14.11
C LEU A 168 -9.98 7.35 13.58
N LEU A 169 -10.40 8.60 13.80
CA LEU A 169 -9.62 9.78 13.42
C LEU A 169 -8.29 9.87 14.16
N GLU A 170 -8.26 9.59 15.47
CA GLU A 170 -7.00 9.53 16.22
C GLU A 170 -6.08 8.42 15.71
N ARG A 171 -6.65 7.26 15.33
CA ARG A 171 -5.88 6.16 14.75
C ARG A 171 -5.36 6.50 13.35
N VAL A 172 -6.15 7.21 12.53
CA VAL A 172 -5.75 7.68 11.20
C VAL A 172 -4.62 8.72 11.35
N ASN A 173 -4.78 9.72 12.22
CA ASN A 173 -3.72 10.70 12.47
C ASN A 173 -2.43 10.03 12.97
N ALA A 174 -2.54 9.07 13.89
CA ALA A 174 -1.38 8.31 14.35
C ALA A 174 -0.79 7.39 13.27
N ALA A 175 -1.57 6.96 12.28
CA ALA A 175 -1.09 6.21 11.12
C ALA A 175 -0.38 7.14 10.12
N GLU A 176 -0.95 8.32 9.86
CA GLU A 176 -0.36 9.37 9.00
C GLU A 176 0.95 9.90 9.58
N GLU A 177 1.05 10.11 10.90
CA GLU A 177 2.31 10.49 11.57
C GLU A 177 3.37 9.40 11.45
N ARG A 178 2.98 8.12 11.58
CA ARG A 178 3.89 6.99 11.35
C ARG A 178 4.32 6.89 9.90
N GLU A 179 3.41 7.13 8.95
CA GLU A 179 3.73 7.13 7.52
C GLU A 179 4.69 8.28 7.18
N ALA A 180 4.48 9.48 7.74
CA ALA A 180 5.38 10.61 7.56
C ALA A 180 6.77 10.33 8.14
N ALA A 181 6.85 9.70 9.32
CA ALA A 181 8.12 9.28 9.93
C ALA A 181 8.85 8.22 9.09
N LEU A 182 8.11 7.24 8.55
CA LEU A 182 8.66 6.22 7.65
C LEU A 182 9.14 6.84 6.34
N ARG A 183 8.39 7.77 5.73
CA ARG A 183 8.81 8.50 4.53
C ARG A 183 10.10 9.29 4.78
N HIS A 184 10.24 9.91 5.95
CA HIS A 184 11.48 10.59 6.34
C HIS A 184 12.66 9.62 6.52
N GLN A 185 12.43 8.44 7.10
CA GLN A 185 13.46 7.40 7.19
C GLN A 185 13.85 6.84 5.82
N VAL A 186 12.89 6.61 4.94
CA VAL A 186 13.14 6.15 3.57
C VAL A 186 13.97 7.19 2.80
N ALA A 187 13.59 8.47 2.87
CA ALA A 187 14.35 9.54 2.23
C ALA A 187 15.79 9.64 2.78
N ALA A 188 15.98 9.54 4.09
CA ALA A 188 17.31 9.53 4.70
C ALA A 188 18.14 8.31 4.25
N LYS A 189 17.50 7.15 4.08
CA LYS A 189 18.15 5.94 3.57
C LYS A 189 18.47 6.03 2.08
N ASP A 190 17.62 6.66 1.28
CA ASP A 190 17.88 6.92 -0.14
C ASP A 190 19.06 7.90 -0.33
N ASP A 191 19.18 8.92 0.51
CA ASP A 191 20.33 9.84 0.52
C ASP A 191 21.64 9.11 0.91
N GLU A 192 21.58 8.23 1.91
CA GLU A 192 22.70 7.37 2.32
C GLU A 192 23.10 6.41 1.17
N LEU A 193 22.11 5.83 0.48
CA LEU A 193 22.33 4.94 -0.67
C LEU A 193 22.93 5.70 -1.87
N ALA A 194 22.49 6.94 -2.11
CA ALA A 194 23.05 7.79 -3.15
C ALA A 194 24.51 8.15 -2.86
N GLN A 195 24.85 8.48 -1.60
CA GLN A 195 26.23 8.73 -1.18
C GLN A 195 27.10 7.48 -1.35
N LEU A 196 26.61 6.31 -0.92
CA LEU A 196 27.30 5.03 -1.10
C LEU A 196 27.49 4.66 -2.58
N SER A 197 26.50 4.95 -3.43
CA SER A 197 26.59 4.71 -4.88
C SER A 197 27.65 5.58 -5.55
N VAL A 198 27.78 6.85 -5.13
CA VAL A 198 28.84 7.75 -5.61
C VAL A 198 30.22 7.25 -5.15
N ALA A 199 30.36 6.87 -3.88
CA ALA A 199 31.59 6.30 -3.35
C ALA A 199 31.97 4.99 -4.08
N HIS A 200 31.00 4.13 -4.37
CA HIS A 200 31.23 2.90 -5.13
C HIS A 200 31.74 3.19 -6.55
N ARG A 201 31.17 4.19 -7.25
CA ARG A 201 31.69 4.60 -8.56
C ARG A 201 33.12 5.13 -8.48
N GLN A 202 33.44 5.92 -7.45
CA GLN A 202 34.80 6.44 -7.23
C GLN A 202 35.79 5.31 -6.99
N LEU A 203 35.48 4.39 -6.07
CA LEU A 203 36.28 3.19 -5.81
C LEU A 203 36.45 2.31 -7.06
N GLN A 204 35.42 2.17 -7.88
CA GLN A 204 35.51 1.40 -9.12
C GLN A 204 36.42 2.07 -10.17
N THR A 205 36.43 3.40 -10.23
CA THR A 205 37.41 4.14 -11.06
C THR A 205 38.82 4.03 -10.51
N ASP A 206 38.99 4.06 -9.19
CA ASP A 206 40.30 3.94 -8.54
C ASP A 206 40.87 2.54 -8.72
N LEU A 207 40.06 1.48 -8.55
CA LEU A 207 40.43 0.10 -8.85
C LEU A 207 40.85 -0.07 -10.32
N ARG A 208 40.17 0.60 -11.24
CA ARG A 208 40.53 0.57 -12.67
C ARG A 208 41.85 1.28 -12.95
N ASN A 209 42.14 2.37 -12.22
CA ASN A 209 43.42 3.07 -12.32
C ASN A 209 44.54 2.23 -11.71
N GLU A 210 44.32 1.61 -10.56
CA GLU A 210 45.28 0.68 -9.93
C GLU A 210 45.57 -0.54 -10.79
N ASN A 211 44.56 -1.14 -11.42
CA ASN A 211 44.78 -2.27 -12.33
C ASN A 211 45.63 -1.86 -13.54
N LYS A 212 45.45 -0.65 -14.09
CA LYS A 212 46.34 -0.14 -15.13
C LYS A 212 47.76 0.09 -14.63
N ARG A 213 47.92 0.57 -13.39
CA ARG A 213 49.23 0.75 -12.76
C ARG A 213 49.94 -0.58 -12.51
N ARG A 214 49.20 -1.62 -12.09
CA ARG A 214 49.70 -3.01 -12.00
C ARG A 214 50.19 -3.50 -13.36
N GLU A 215 49.40 -3.35 -14.42
CA GLU A 215 49.82 -3.75 -15.77
C GLU A 215 51.10 -3.01 -16.24
N GLU A 216 51.26 -1.74 -15.90
CA GLU A 216 52.46 -0.97 -16.22
C GLU A 216 53.68 -1.40 -15.38
N SER A 217 53.46 -1.75 -14.10
CA SER A 217 54.49 -2.29 -13.22
C SER A 217 54.93 -3.69 -13.66
N ASP A 218 54.00 -4.54 -14.10
CA ASP A 218 54.28 -5.87 -14.64
C ASP A 218 55.10 -5.81 -15.94
N LYS A 219 54.81 -4.81 -16.78
CA LYS A 219 55.63 -4.53 -17.98
C LYS A 219 57.05 -4.09 -17.58
N LYS A 220 57.21 -3.25 -16.55
CA LYS A 220 58.52 -2.78 -16.06
C LYS A 220 59.31 -3.91 -15.39
N THR A 221 58.68 -4.74 -14.57
CA THR A 221 59.31 -5.90 -13.91
C THR A 221 59.65 -7.00 -14.91
N SER A 222 58.87 -7.17 -15.98
CA SER A 222 59.23 -8.03 -17.12
C SER A 222 60.51 -7.58 -17.82
N VAL A 223 60.65 -6.28 -18.11
CA VAL A 223 61.87 -5.71 -18.72
C VAL A 223 63.07 -5.77 -17.77
N LEU A 224 62.86 -5.60 -16.46
CA LEU A 224 63.91 -5.74 -15.45
C LEU A 224 64.34 -7.20 -15.27
N ARG A 225 63.43 -8.17 -15.35
CA ARG A 225 63.77 -9.61 -15.39
C ARG A 225 64.59 -9.93 -16.62
N GLU A 226 64.25 -9.37 -17.79
CA GLU A 226 65.03 -9.55 -19.02
C GLU A 226 66.44 -8.93 -18.93
N LYS A 227 66.58 -7.76 -18.28
CA LYS A 227 67.89 -7.15 -17.94
C LYS A 227 68.67 -7.95 -16.89
N LEU A 228 67.99 -8.51 -15.89
CA LEU A 228 68.59 -9.35 -14.85
C LEU A 228 69.09 -10.68 -15.44
N ASP A 229 68.37 -11.25 -16.40
CA ASP A 229 68.78 -12.44 -17.15
C ASP A 229 69.92 -12.15 -18.14
N ALA A 230 70.06 -10.91 -18.61
CA ALA A 230 71.24 -10.46 -19.36
C ALA A 230 72.48 -10.27 -18.47
N LEU A 231 72.32 -9.80 -17.23
CA LEU A 231 73.39 -9.64 -16.23
C LEU A 231 73.82 -10.96 -15.60
N ARG A 232 72.92 -11.94 -15.46
CA ARG A 232 73.22 -13.30 -15.02
C ARG A 232 74.10 -14.09 -16.01
N ARG A 233 74.21 -13.64 -17.27
CA ARG A 233 75.18 -14.19 -18.24
C ARG A 233 76.61 -13.69 -18.04
N SER A 234 76.83 -12.67 -17.19
CA SER A 234 78.17 -12.16 -16.84
C SER A 234 78.43 -12.20 -15.33
N SER A 235 78.57 -13.40 -14.77
CA SER A 235 79.47 -13.67 -13.64
C SER A 235 79.32 -15.11 -13.18
N GLN A 236 80.34 -15.92 -13.47
CA GLN A 236 80.61 -17.15 -12.71
C GLN A 236 81.78 -16.84 -11.78
N HIS A 237 81.51 -16.74 -10.49
CA HIS A 237 82.52 -16.84 -9.45
C HIS A 237 82.22 -18.08 -8.58
N PRO A 238 83.23 -18.93 -8.30
CA PRO A 238 83.03 -20.18 -7.59
C PRO A 238 83.13 -19.94 -6.07
N SER A 239 81.98 -19.70 -5.43
CA SER A 239 81.83 -19.87 -3.97
C SER A 239 80.40 -20.19 -3.53
N ILE A 240 79.50 -20.57 -4.45
CA ILE A 240 78.05 -20.67 -4.20
C ILE A 240 77.57 -22.13 -4.08
N GLN A 241 78.44 -23.13 -4.19
CA GLN A 241 78.02 -24.56 -4.18
C GLN A 241 77.26 -24.95 -2.89
N ALA A 242 77.68 -24.47 -1.71
CA ALA A 242 77.02 -24.78 -0.45
C ALA A 242 75.68 -24.01 -0.25
N SER A 243 75.58 -22.79 -0.78
CA SER A 243 74.34 -22.01 -0.74
C SER A 243 73.33 -22.48 -1.79
N LEU A 244 73.79 -23.18 -2.84
CA LEU A 244 72.97 -23.74 -3.91
C LEU A 244 72.26 -25.02 -3.44
N ASP A 245 72.94 -25.89 -2.69
CA ASP A 245 72.32 -27.10 -2.13
C ASP A 245 71.27 -26.75 -1.05
N GLU A 246 71.52 -25.72 -0.24
CA GLU A 246 70.53 -25.22 0.71
C GLU A 246 69.33 -24.55 0.02
N ALA A 247 69.58 -23.80 -1.06
CA ALA A 247 68.52 -23.20 -1.88
C ALA A 247 67.71 -24.27 -2.64
N LEU A 248 68.34 -25.36 -3.09
CA LEU A 248 67.68 -26.48 -3.76
C LEU A 248 66.81 -27.30 -2.78
N SER A 249 67.27 -27.51 -1.55
CA SER A 249 66.48 -28.16 -0.50
C SER A 249 65.25 -27.30 -0.11
N LYS A 250 65.44 -25.98 0.05
CA LYS A 250 64.33 -25.03 0.26
C LYS A 250 63.37 -25.00 -0.93
N ALA A 251 63.87 -25.02 -2.17
CA ALA A 251 63.05 -25.06 -3.37
C ALA A 251 62.27 -26.38 -3.52
N ALA A 252 62.86 -27.51 -3.13
CA ALA A 252 62.17 -28.80 -3.10
C ALA A 252 61.03 -28.80 -2.07
N HIS A 253 61.28 -28.26 -0.86
CA HIS A 253 60.25 -28.14 0.17
C HIS A 253 59.10 -27.21 -0.27
N PHE A 254 59.40 -26.04 -0.84
CA PHE A 254 58.35 -25.15 -1.36
C PHE A 254 57.57 -25.77 -2.51
N ARG A 255 58.21 -26.59 -3.36
CA ARG A 255 57.51 -27.31 -4.43
C ARG A 255 56.55 -28.37 -3.88
N GLU A 256 56.95 -29.09 -2.84
CA GLU A 256 56.10 -30.09 -2.18
C GLU A 256 54.90 -29.44 -1.48
N VAL A 257 55.10 -28.29 -0.83
CA VAL A 257 54.01 -27.48 -0.25
C VAL A 257 53.09 -26.92 -1.34
N ALA A 258 53.64 -26.46 -2.47
CA ALA A 258 52.85 -25.97 -3.59
C ALA A 258 51.99 -27.08 -4.23
N GLU A 259 52.55 -28.28 -4.39
CA GLU A 259 51.81 -29.46 -4.87
C GLU A 259 50.72 -29.91 -3.90
N ALA A 260 50.96 -29.82 -2.58
CA ALA A 260 49.94 -30.10 -1.57
C ALA A 260 48.78 -29.09 -1.64
N ARG A 261 49.08 -27.78 -1.71
CA ARG A 261 48.06 -26.73 -1.87
C ARG A 261 47.29 -26.85 -3.19
N GLN A 262 47.97 -27.26 -4.27
CA GLN A 262 47.33 -27.47 -5.57
C GLN A 262 46.28 -28.59 -5.51
N ARG A 263 46.53 -29.68 -4.79
CA ARG A 263 45.55 -30.76 -4.57
C ARG A 263 44.34 -30.29 -3.77
N GLU A 264 44.55 -29.48 -2.73
CA GLU A 264 43.46 -28.88 -1.96
C GLU A 264 42.58 -27.98 -2.83
N ILE A 265 43.19 -27.15 -3.69
CA ILE A 265 42.46 -26.30 -4.65
C ILE A 265 41.61 -27.15 -5.61
N GLU A 266 42.15 -28.25 -6.12
CA GLU A 266 41.43 -29.16 -7.03
C GLU A 266 40.25 -29.86 -6.33
N GLU A 267 40.41 -30.24 -5.06
CA GLU A 267 39.33 -30.81 -4.25
C GLU A 267 38.22 -29.79 -4.00
N TYR A 268 38.57 -28.56 -3.61
CA TYR A 268 37.59 -27.49 -3.43
C TYR A 268 36.89 -27.12 -4.74
N ALA A 269 37.61 -27.10 -5.87
CA ALA A 269 37.01 -26.86 -7.18
C ALA A 269 35.99 -27.96 -7.56
N ALA A 270 36.30 -29.23 -7.29
CA ALA A 270 35.37 -30.33 -7.49
C ALA A 270 34.12 -30.18 -6.60
N LYS A 271 34.29 -29.76 -5.34
CA LYS A 271 33.18 -29.54 -4.42
C LYS A 271 32.28 -28.38 -4.85
N ILE A 272 32.86 -27.28 -5.32
CA ILE A 272 32.13 -26.14 -5.87
C ILE A 272 31.32 -26.55 -7.10
N ASN A 273 31.89 -27.34 -8.00
CA ASN A 273 31.19 -27.81 -9.19
C ASN A 273 29.97 -28.70 -8.85
N GLU A 274 30.10 -29.57 -7.86
CA GLU A 274 28.96 -30.38 -7.41
C GLU A 274 27.88 -29.52 -6.73
N LEU A 275 28.28 -28.55 -5.89
CA LEU A 275 27.32 -27.61 -5.30
C LEU A 275 26.58 -26.81 -6.39
N ASN A 276 27.31 -26.29 -7.38
CA ASN A 276 26.72 -25.55 -8.49
C ASN A 276 25.73 -26.41 -9.28
N ARG A 277 26.04 -27.70 -9.52
CA ARG A 277 25.12 -28.63 -10.17
C ARG A 277 23.83 -28.82 -9.37
N GLN A 278 23.93 -28.91 -8.04
CA GLN A 278 22.77 -29.03 -7.17
C GLN A 278 21.91 -27.75 -7.19
N VAL A 279 22.54 -26.58 -7.09
CA VAL A 279 21.85 -25.28 -7.17
C VAL A 279 21.07 -25.14 -8.48
N VAL A 280 21.69 -25.47 -9.61
CA VAL A 280 21.02 -25.41 -10.93
C VAL A 280 19.83 -26.37 -10.98
N SER A 281 19.98 -27.61 -10.49
CA SER A 281 18.87 -28.57 -10.49
C SER A 281 17.69 -28.14 -9.60
N HIS A 282 17.98 -27.49 -8.47
CA HIS A 282 16.95 -26.93 -7.59
C HIS A 282 16.28 -25.71 -8.22
N ALA A 283 17.04 -24.85 -8.92
CA ALA A 283 16.49 -23.71 -9.65
C ALA A 283 15.51 -24.15 -10.74
N ASP A 284 15.87 -25.17 -11.53
CA ASP A 284 14.98 -25.73 -12.58
C ASP A 284 13.70 -26.35 -11.97
N ALA A 285 13.82 -27.04 -10.84
CA ALA A 285 12.66 -27.60 -10.12
C ALA A 285 11.73 -26.50 -9.55
N LEU A 286 12.31 -25.42 -9.03
CA LEU A 286 11.55 -24.25 -8.56
C LEU A 286 10.83 -23.56 -9.72
N GLN A 287 11.51 -23.35 -10.84
CA GLN A 287 10.92 -22.69 -12.01
C GLN A 287 9.77 -23.49 -12.63
N THR A 288 9.89 -24.82 -12.67
CA THR A 288 8.81 -25.70 -13.12
C THR A 288 7.61 -25.68 -12.16
N SER A 289 7.86 -25.70 -10.85
CA SER A 289 6.82 -25.55 -9.83
C SER A 289 6.09 -24.21 -9.95
N GLU A 290 6.83 -23.11 -10.09
CA GLU A 290 6.26 -21.76 -10.25
C GLU A 290 5.36 -21.66 -11.48
N SER A 291 5.79 -22.20 -12.62
CA SER A 291 4.99 -22.22 -13.85
C SER A 291 3.66 -22.98 -13.68
N LEU A 292 3.67 -24.10 -12.94
CA LEU A 292 2.46 -24.86 -12.66
C LEU A 292 1.51 -24.08 -11.74
N TYR A 293 2.03 -23.44 -10.70
CA TYR A 293 1.22 -22.59 -9.81
C TYR A 293 0.60 -21.40 -10.55
N GLN A 294 1.37 -20.72 -11.41
CA GLN A 294 0.85 -19.63 -12.22
C GLN A 294 -0.28 -20.09 -13.16
N ALA A 295 -0.14 -21.26 -13.79
CA ALA A 295 -1.18 -21.83 -14.63
C ALA A 295 -2.44 -22.21 -13.83
N ALA A 296 -2.28 -22.72 -12.61
CA ALA A 296 -3.41 -23.02 -11.72
C ALA A 296 -4.13 -21.75 -11.27
N LEU A 297 -3.38 -20.70 -10.93
CA LEU A 297 -3.92 -19.40 -10.52
C LEU A 297 -4.75 -18.76 -11.65
N GLN A 298 -4.23 -18.76 -12.89
CA GLN A 298 -4.96 -18.26 -14.05
C GLN A 298 -6.26 -19.02 -14.30
N ARG A 299 -6.28 -20.34 -14.11
CA ARG A 299 -7.51 -21.15 -14.23
C ARG A 299 -8.54 -20.75 -13.18
N HIS A 300 -8.12 -20.61 -11.93
CA HIS A 300 -9.01 -20.20 -10.85
C HIS A 300 -9.54 -18.78 -11.05
N GLU A 301 -8.71 -17.86 -11.55
CA GLU A 301 -9.16 -16.50 -11.87
C GLU A 301 -10.28 -16.49 -12.92
N VAL A 302 -10.13 -17.29 -13.99
CA VAL A 302 -11.16 -17.45 -15.03
C VAL A 302 -12.44 -18.08 -14.47
N ASP A 303 -12.32 -19.10 -13.62
CA ASP A 303 -13.49 -19.74 -13.00
C ASP A 303 -14.25 -18.77 -12.08
N VAL A 304 -13.52 -17.99 -11.27
CA VAL A 304 -14.08 -16.95 -10.40
C VAL A 304 -14.79 -15.88 -11.22
N GLN A 305 -14.17 -15.40 -12.30
CA GLN A 305 -14.79 -14.42 -13.20
C GLN A 305 -16.06 -14.97 -13.86
N ARG A 306 -16.07 -16.25 -14.27
CA ARG A 306 -17.25 -16.90 -14.84
C ARG A 306 -18.41 -16.97 -13.84
N VAL A 307 -18.12 -17.34 -12.59
CA VAL A 307 -19.13 -17.41 -11.52
C VAL A 307 -19.64 -16.01 -11.14
N HIS A 308 -18.76 -15.02 -11.08
CA HIS A 308 -19.20 -13.62 -10.87
C HIS A 308 -20.10 -13.12 -11.98
N ALA A 309 -19.80 -13.45 -13.24
CA ALA A 309 -20.65 -13.09 -14.38
C ALA A 309 -22.04 -13.74 -14.26
N SER A 310 -22.11 -15.03 -13.95
CA SER A 310 -23.41 -15.71 -13.80
C SER A 310 -24.26 -15.11 -12.67
N TYR A 311 -23.66 -14.80 -11.51
CA TYR A 311 -24.41 -14.17 -10.42
C TYR A 311 -24.85 -12.74 -10.76
N ARG A 312 -24.04 -11.99 -11.51
CA ARG A 312 -24.43 -10.66 -11.98
C ARG A 312 -25.65 -10.72 -12.91
N ASP A 313 -25.64 -11.64 -13.86
CA ASP A 313 -26.76 -11.84 -14.79
C ASP A 313 -28.03 -12.27 -14.03
N GLU A 314 -27.91 -13.17 -13.04
CA GLU A 314 -29.03 -13.57 -12.19
C GLU A 314 -29.61 -12.40 -11.38
N LEU A 315 -28.75 -11.55 -10.81
CA LEU A 315 -29.17 -10.36 -10.08
C LEU A 315 -29.89 -9.35 -10.98
N ASP A 316 -29.42 -9.16 -12.22
CA ASP A 316 -30.06 -8.26 -13.18
C ASP A 316 -31.44 -8.77 -13.60
N VAL A 317 -31.57 -10.08 -13.81
CA VAL A 317 -32.86 -10.74 -14.09
C VAL A 317 -33.80 -10.60 -12.89
N LEU A 318 -33.33 -10.84 -11.67
CA LEU A 318 -34.15 -10.77 -10.46
C LEU A 318 -34.58 -9.33 -10.16
N SER A 319 -33.67 -8.36 -10.31
CA SER A 319 -33.95 -6.93 -10.16
C SER A 319 -35.01 -6.47 -11.17
N SER A 320 -34.90 -6.91 -12.42
CA SER A 320 -35.89 -6.61 -13.46
C SER A 320 -37.26 -7.20 -13.14
N LYS A 321 -37.31 -8.47 -12.67
CA LYS A 321 -38.55 -9.10 -12.21
C LYS A 321 -39.16 -8.37 -11.01
N PHE A 322 -38.35 -7.98 -10.03
CA PHE A 322 -38.81 -7.23 -8.86
C PHE A 322 -39.45 -5.91 -9.26
N LYS A 323 -38.78 -5.12 -10.12
CA LYS A 323 -39.34 -3.87 -10.67
C LYS A 323 -40.65 -4.09 -11.40
N GLN A 324 -40.77 -5.16 -12.19
CA GLN A 324 -42.02 -5.49 -12.88
C GLN A 324 -43.13 -5.85 -11.91
N CYS A 325 -42.85 -6.69 -10.90
CA CYS A 325 -43.79 -7.03 -9.84
C CYS A 325 -44.26 -5.80 -9.07
N ASP A 326 -43.35 -4.89 -8.72
CA ASP A 326 -43.68 -3.63 -8.05
C ASP A 326 -44.58 -2.73 -8.89
N LEU A 327 -44.31 -2.62 -10.20
CA LEU A 327 -45.18 -1.87 -11.10
C LEU A 327 -46.58 -2.48 -11.18
N VAL A 328 -46.69 -3.81 -11.22
CA VAL A 328 -47.99 -4.51 -11.21
C VAL A 328 -48.69 -4.31 -9.87
N ARG A 329 -47.98 -4.42 -8.74
CA ARG A 329 -48.51 -4.17 -7.40
C ARG A 329 -49.09 -2.77 -7.30
N ARG A 330 -48.34 -1.74 -7.73
CA ARG A 330 -48.81 -0.35 -7.74
C ARG A 330 -50.07 -0.19 -8.59
N LYS A 331 -50.09 -0.73 -9.81
CA LYS A 331 -51.27 -0.66 -10.69
C LYS A 331 -52.51 -1.32 -10.07
N LEU A 332 -52.37 -2.54 -9.55
CA LEU A 332 -53.46 -3.27 -8.92
C LEU A 332 -53.94 -2.57 -7.64
N HIS A 333 -53.00 -2.09 -6.82
CA HIS A 333 -53.32 -1.35 -5.60
C HIS A 333 -54.15 -0.11 -5.91
N ASN A 334 -53.76 0.66 -6.92
CA ASN A 334 -54.50 1.84 -7.37
C ASN A 334 -55.90 1.48 -7.88
N GLN A 335 -56.03 0.43 -8.69
CA GLN A 335 -57.35 -0.04 -9.15
C GLN A 335 -58.25 -0.44 -7.97
N VAL A 336 -57.70 -1.14 -6.97
CA VAL A 336 -58.45 -1.48 -5.76
C VAL A 336 -58.85 -0.23 -4.99
N MET A 337 -57.98 0.78 -4.91
CA MET A 337 -58.31 2.05 -4.25
C MET A 337 -59.42 2.81 -4.98
N GLU A 338 -59.37 2.88 -6.31
CA GLU A 338 -60.39 3.50 -7.17
C GLU A 338 -61.74 2.78 -7.04
N LEU A 339 -61.74 1.44 -7.06
CA LEU A 339 -62.94 0.62 -6.88
C LEU A 339 -63.55 0.75 -5.48
N LYS A 340 -62.72 0.86 -4.44
CA LYS A 340 -63.18 1.16 -3.07
C LYS A 340 -63.66 2.62 -2.92
N GLY A 341 -63.35 3.49 -3.86
CA GLY A 341 -63.65 4.92 -3.81
C GLY A 341 -62.50 5.76 -3.26
N ASN A 342 -62.28 6.92 -3.89
CA ASN A 342 -61.23 7.89 -3.56
C ASN A 342 -61.55 8.72 -2.31
N ILE A 343 -62.84 8.86 -1.97
CA ILE A 343 -63.32 9.52 -0.76
C ILE A 343 -64.02 8.44 0.07
N ARG A 344 -63.57 8.26 1.31
CA ARG A 344 -64.14 7.30 2.25
C ARG A 344 -64.49 7.99 3.55
N VAL A 345 -65.66 7.69 4.09
CA VAL A 345 -66.15 8.23 5.34
C VAL A 345 -66.34 7.09 6.32
N PHE A 346 -65.48 7.06 7.35
CA PHE A 346 -65.56 6.09 8.43
C PHE A 346 -66.24 6.72 9.64
N CYS A 347 -67.17 5.99 10.25
CA CYS A 347 -67.77 6.37 11.53
C CYS A 347 -67.15 5.55 12.65
N ARG A 348 -66.65 6.20 13.71
CA ARG A 348 -66.15 5.50 14.89
C ARG A 348 -66.85 5.98 16.14
N ILE A 349 -67.48 5.05 16.84
CA ILE A 349 -68.11 5.32 18.13
C ILE A 349 -67.12 4.99 19.23
N ARG A 350 -66.84 5.98 20.05
CA ARG A 350 -65.92 5.85 21.18
C ARG A 350 -66.56 5.01 22.30
N PRO A 351 -65.82 4.09 22.95
CA PRO A 351 -66.27 3.50 24.20
C PRO A 351 -66.42 4.52 25.33
N HIS A 352 -67.47 4.35 26.13
CA HIS A 352 -67.78 5.20 27.28
C HIS A 352 -66.61 5.26 28.27
N LEU A 353 -66.30 6.47 28.77
CA LEU A 353 -65.26 6.62 29.79
C LEU A 353 -65.74 6.05 31.13
N VAL A 354 -64.80 5.55 31.93
CA VAL A 354 -65.07 5.12 33.32
C VAL A 354 -65.64 6.28 34.15
N SER A 355 -65.18 7.53 33.94
CA SER A 355 -65.70 8.73 34.62
C SER A 355 -67.15 9.10 34.21
N GLU A 356 -67.59 8.73 33.01
CA GLU A 356 -68.97 8.93 32.55
C GLU A 356 -69.92 7.88 33.16
N ARG A 357 -69.41 6.68 33.46
CA ARG A 357 -70.16 5.62 34.16
C ARG A 357 -70.43 5.94 35.63
N SER A 358 -69.55 6.70 36.27
CA SER A 358 -69.70 7.12 37.69
C SER A 358 -70.64 8.31 37.88
N SER A 359 -71.04 8.97 36.80
CA SER A 359 -71.92 10.15 36.82
C SER A 359 -73.40 9.74 36.83
N GLY A 360 -73.83 8.94 37.82
CA GLY A 360 -75.18 8.86 38.39
C GLY A 360 -76.44 8.71 37.50
N ARG A 361 -76.35 8.58 36.18
CA ARG A 361 -77.52 8.33 35.32
C ARG A 361 -77.74 6.82 35.15
N PRO A 362 -78.98 6.32 35.27
CA PRO A 362 -79.27 4.90 35.12
C PRO A 362 -78.86 4.42 33.72
N LEU A 363 -78.43 3.15 33.61
CA LEU A 363 -77.90 2.53 32.38
C LEU A 363 -78.88 2.60 31.18
N SER A 364 -80.16 2.83 31.44
CA SER A 364 -81.22 3.08 30.45
C SER A 364 -81.20 4.48 29.83
N GLU A 365 -80.60 5.47 30.51
CA GLU A 365 -80.39 6.85 30.03
C GLU A 365 -78.93 7.14 29.60
N VAL A 366 -77.99 6.27 29.95
CA VAL A 366 -76.58 6.38 29.51
C VAL A 366 -76.37 5.58 28.23
N GLY A 367 -76.78 6.15 27.10
CA GLY A 367 -76.14 5.97 25.77
C GLY A 367 -76.09 4.59 25.11
N LEU A 368 -76.31 3.48 25.82
CA LEU A 368 -76.16 2.12 25.27
C LEU A 368 -77.31 1.77 24.30
N ASN A 369 -78.50 2.33 24.55
CA ASN A 369 -79.67 2.19 23.66
C ASN A 369 -79.78 3.30 22.60
N VAL A 370 -78.80 4.23 22.58
CA VAL A 370 -78.81 5.39 21.66
C VAL A 370 -78.25 5.01 20.29
N TYR A 371 -77.36 4.02 20.21
CA TYR A 371 -76.80 3.55 18.95
C TYR A 371 -77.18 2.09 18.71
N MET A 372 -77.90 1.82 17.62
CA MET A 372 -78.17 0.47 17.13
C MET A 372 -77.30 0.20 15.91
N PHE A 373 -76.79 -1.03 15.81
CA PHE A 373 -76.03 -1.53 14.66
C PHE A 373 -76.77 -2.72 14.04
N PRO A 374 -77.73 -2.48 13.13
CA PRO A 374 -78.56 -3.54 12.55
C PRO A 374 -77.75 -4.59 11.76
N ASP A 375 -76.60 -4.18 11.22
CA ASP A 375 -75.82 -4.96 10.24
C ASP A 375 -74.34 -5.13 10.66
N TYR A 376 -74.05 -5.14 11.97
CA TYR A 376 -72.65 -5.22 12.46
C TYR A 376 -71.94 -6.54 12.13
N ASP A 377 -72.71 -7.63 11.98
CA ASP A 377 -72.19 -8.95 11.62
C ASP A 377 -72.04 -9.15 10.10
N LYS A 378 -72.49 -8.18 9.29
CA LYS A 378 -72.44 -8.23 7.81
C LYS A 378 -71.58 -7.09 7.28
N ASP A 379 -72.20 -6.04 6.74
CA ASP A 379 -71.50 -5.02 5.96
C ASP A 379 -70.91 -3.90 6.83
N LYS A 380 -71.30 -3.79 8.12
CA LYS A 380 -70.84 -2.75 9.05
C LYS A 380 -70.99 -1.32 8.50
N ARG A 381 -71.94 -1.04 7.61
CA ARG A 381 -72.10 0.29 6.97
C ARG A 381 -73.09 1.22 7.65
N ARG A 382 -73.98 0.67 8.48
CA ARG A 382 -75.15 1.39 8.99
C ARG A 382 -75.09 1.54 10.50
N VAL A 383 -75.37 2.76 10.96
CA VAL A 383 -75.67 3.06 12.37
C VAL A 383 -77.01 3.76 12.47
N VAL A 384 -77.81 3.37 13.46
CA VAL A 384 -79.09 4.00 13.76
C VAL A 384 -79.02 4.68 15.12
N LEU A 385 -79.18 5.99 15.13
CA LEU A 385 -79.31 6.77 16.35
C LEU A 385 -80.77 6.75 16.81
N VAL A 386 -81.03 6.29 18.04
CA VAL A 386 -82.34 6.28 18.68
C VAL A 386 -82.31 7.29 19.81
N GLY A 387 -83.13 8.33 19.72
CA GLY A 387 -83.17 9.39 20.73
C GLY A 387 -84.57 9.92 20.97
N ASP A 388 -84.76 10.52 22.13
CA ASP A 388 -85.99 11.25 22.46
C ASP A 388 -86.11 12.47 21.55
N ALA A 389 -87.32 12.74 21.05
CA ALA A 389 -87.62 13.81 20.10
C ALA A 389 -87.15 15.23 20.53
N LYS A 390 -86.73 15.40 21.79
CA LYS A 390 -86.26 16.67 22.37
C LYS A 390 -84.74 16.91 22.26
N ALA A 391 -83.92 15.90 21.93
CA ALA A 391 -82.46 15.99 22.04
C ALA A 391 -81.73 16.57 20.80
N HIS A 392 -82.37 16.61 19.63
CA HIS A 392 -81.80 17.23 18.42
C HIS A 392 -82.89 17.94 17.61
N THR A 393 -83.19 19.18 17.96
CA THR A 393 -83.92 20.09 17.05
C THR A 393 -83.10 21.34 16.79
N SER A 394 -82.04 21.19 15.98
CA SER A 394 -81.52 22.32 15.21
C SER A 394 -82.26 22.40 13.88
N TYR A 395 -83.14 23.40 13.82
CA TYR A 395 -83.56 24.22 12.66
C TYR A 395 -84.59 23.72 11.62
N ALA A 396 -84.90 22.42 11.44
CA ALA A 396 -85.74 22.03 10.28
C ALA A 396 -87.07 21.31 10.54
N GLN A 397 -87.47 21.03 11.78
CA GLN A 397 -88.71 20.26 12.00
C GLN A 397 -89.43 20.64 13.29
N GLN A 398 -90.08 21.81 13.27
CA GLN A 398 -91.15 22.15 14.19
C GLN A 398 -92.41 22.43 13.38
N LEU A 399 -93.02 21.39 12.81
CA LEU A 399 -94.43 21.38 12.42
C LEU A 399 -94.87 19.92 12.48
N ASN A 400 -95.80 19.67 13.41
CA ASN A 400 -96.53 18.43 13.69
C ASN A 400 -95.86 17.46 14.68
N SER A 401 -96.23 17.57 15.95
CA SER A 401 -96.17 16.45 16.89
C SER A 401 -97.35 16.54 17.86
N SER A 402 -98.37 15.70 17.63
CA SER A 402 -99.39 15.36 18.62
C SER A 402 -99.16 13.91 19.05
N SER A 403 -98.92 13.73 20.35
CA SER A 403 -99.21 12.52 21.14
C SER A 403 -98.76 11.14 20.60
N HIS A 404 -97.51 10.72 20.90
CA HIS A 404 -97.19 9.49 21.65
C HIS A 404 -95.68 9.48 21.95
N ASN A 405 -95.23 8.61 22.87
CA ASN A 405 -93.85 8.46 23.31
C ASN A 405 -92.95 7.84 22.20
N ASP A 406 -92.85 8.52 21.07
CA ASP A 406 -92.23 7.97 19.86
C ASP A 406 -90.73 8.29 19.85
N THR A 407 -89.92 7.25 20.07
CA THR A 407 -88.47 7.35 19.94
C THR A 407 -88.14 7.58 18.47
N LYS A 408 -87.54 8.73 18.14
CA LYS A 408 -87.18 9.05 16.76
C LYS A 408 -85.88 8.31 16.41
N LYS A 409 -85.89 7.62 15.27
CA LYS A 409 -84.75 6.85 14.77
C LYS A 409 -84.15 7.56 13.57
N TRP A 410 -82.85 7.81 13.59
CA TRP A 410 -82.09 8.39 12.47
C TRP A 410 -81.07 7.38 11.97
N SER A 411 -81.20 6.95 10.72
CA SER A 411 -80.26 6.02 10.07
C SER A 411 -79.20 6.78 9.28
N PHE A 412 -77.93 6.45 9.52
CA PHE A 412 -76.79 6.96 8.76
C PHE A 412 -76.04 5.80 8.12
N GLU A 413 -75.54 6.02 6.90
CA GLU A 413 -74.76 5.06 6.13
C GLU A 413 -73.37 5.62 5.86
N PHE A 414 -72.35 4.79 6.04
CA PHE A 414 -70.93 5.09 5.96
C PHE A 414 -70.23 3.96 5.21
N ASP A 415 -68.99 4.18 4.76
CA ASP A 415 -68.18 3.11 4.16
C ASP A 415 -67.92 1.98 5.17
N GLN A 416 -67.70 2.37 6.44
CA GLN A 416 -67.60 1.44 7.56
C GLN A 416 -67.88 2.15 8.90
N VAL A 417 -68.51 1.41 9.81
CA VAL A 417 -68.89 1.84 11.15
C VAL A 417 -68.16 0.95 12.16
N PHE A 418 -67.32 1.57 12.97
CA PHE A 418 -66.61 0.97 14.09
C PHE A 418 -67.39 1.23 15.38
N ASN A 419 -67.84 0.16 16.05
CA ASN A 419 -68.55 0.29 17.33
C ASN A 419 -67.58 0.57 18.48
N TRP A 420 -68.11 0.70 19.70
CA TRP A 420 -67.30 0.94 20.90
C TRP A 420 -66.36 -0.20 21.29
N HIS A 421 -66.50 -1.40 20.72
CA HIS A 421 -65.60 -2.53 20.92
C HIS A 421 -64.45 -2.56 19.90
N ALA A 422 -64.55 -1.79 18.82
CA ALA A 422 -63.56 -1.78 17.76
C ALA A 422 -62.21 -1.23 18.25
N THR A 423 -61.13 -1.91 17.87
CA THR A 423 -59.77 -1.56 18.29
C THR A 423 -59.13 -0.53 17.36
N GLN A 424 -58.02 0.08 17.81
CA GLN A 424 -57.23 0.96 16.93
C GLN A 424 -56.58 0.18 15.77
N HIS A 425 -56.25 -1.08 15.99
CA HIS A 425 -55.65 -1.93 14.97
C HIS A 425 -56.62 -2.18 13.81
N GLU A 426 -57.87 -2.57 14.12
CA GLU A 426 -58.92 -2.77 13.11
C GLU A 426 -59.20 -1.51 12.29
N MET A 427 -59.12 -0.32 12.90
CA MET A 427 -59.22 0.95 12.18
C MET A 427 -58.01 1.19 11.28
N PHE A 428 -56.81 0.90 11.79
CA PHE A 428 -55.57 1.09 11.06
C PHE A 428 -55.49 0.18 9.83
N GLU A 429 -55.99 -1.05 9.87
CA GLU A 429 -56.00 -1.95 8.71
C GLU A 429 -56.71 -1.33 7.49
N GLU A 430 -57.82 -0.61 7.69
CA GLU A 430 -58.51 0.08 6.60
C GLU A 430 -57.76 1.31 6.08
N VAL A 431 -57.02 1.99 6.96
CA VAL A 431 -56.22 3.18 6.62
C VAL A 431 -54.85 2.78 6.03
N ALA A 432 -54.33 1.60 6.36
CA ALA A 432 -53.02 1.10 5.93
C ALA A 432 -52.93 1.05 4.40
N ALA A 433 -54.03 0.68 3.74
CA ALA A 433 -54.10 0.70 2.28
C ALA A 433 -53.93 2.12 1.70
N LEU A 434 -54.44 3.16 2.37
CA LEU A 434 -54.23 4.55 1.94
C LEU A 434 -52.78 5.00 2.18
N ILE A 435 -52.16 4.57 3.28
CA ILE A 435 -50.74 4.86 3.57
C ILE A 435 -49.85 4.24 2.49
N GLN A 436 -50.16 3.02 2.04
CA GLN A 436 -49.44 2.38 0.94
C GLN A 436 -49.54 3.20 -0.37
N SER A 437 -50.70 3.80 -0.66
CA SER A 437 -50.86 4.73 -1.79
C SER A 437 -49.98 5.98 -1.64
N ALA A 438 -49.82 6.49 -0.41
CA ALA A 438 -48.93 7.63 -0.16
C ALA A 438 -47.45 7.28 -0.41
N VAL A 439 -47.01 6.09 0.00
CA VAL A 439 -45.67 5.56 -0.29
C VAL A 439 -45.47 5.37 -1.80
N ASP A 440 -46.53 4.97 -2.52
CA ASP A 440 -46.52 4.81 -3.97
C ASP A 440 -46.59 6.16 -4.74
N GLY A 441 -46.67 7.30 -4.03
CA GLY A 441 -46.55 8.66 -4.58
C GLY A 441 -47.87 9.41 -4.76
N TYR A 442 -48.97 8.93 -4.18
CA TYR A 442 -50.28 9.60 -4.25
C TYR A 442 -50.51 10.53 -3.06
N ASN A 443 -51.21 11.64 -3.29
CA ASN A 443 -51.60 12.55 -2.23
C ASN A 443 -52.77 11.98 -1.43
N VAL A 444 -52.57 11.78 -0.12
CA VAL A 444 -53.58 11.25 0.79
C VAL A 444 -53.83 12.26 1.90
N SER A 445 -55.10 12.47 2.25
CA SER A 445 -55.50 13.34 3.36
C SER A 445 -56.49 12.61 4.25
N ILE A 446 -56.20 12.59 5.56
CA ILE A 446 -57.05 11.96 6.57
C ILE A 446 -57.55 13.07 7.49
N PHE A 447 -58.88 13.17 7.59
CA PHE A 447 -59.54 14.14 8.46
C PHE A 447 -60.25 13.41 9.58
N ALA A 448 -60.07 13.87 10.81
CA ALA A 448 -60.85 13.43 11.96
C ALA A 448 -61.88 14.52 12.30
N TYR A 449 -63.18 14.17 12.29
CA TYR A 449 -64.27 15.10 12.53
C TYR A 449 -65.14 14.65 13.72
N GLY A 450 -65.50 15.60 14.59
CA GLY A 450 -66.39 15.39 15.74
C GLY A 450 -66.44 16.60 16.69
N GLN A 451 -67.29 16.52 17.71
CA GLN A 451 -67.54 17.60 18.68
C GLN A 451 -66.54 17.62 19.83
N THR A 452 -65.67 18.63 19.94
CA THR A 452 -64.63 18.86 20.97
C THR A 452 -64.81 18.06 22.28
N GLY A 453 -63.93 17.07 22.54
CA GLY A 453 -63.92 16.24 23.76
C GLY A 453 -63.94 14.71 23.54
N TYR A 454 -64.19 14.26 22.31
CA TYR A 454 -64.28 12.86 21.85
C TYR A 454 -62.91 12.19 21.61
N GLU A 455 -61.85 12.98 21.43
CA GLU A 455 -60.49 12.47 21.24
C GLU A 455 -59.59 12.93 22.40
N LYS A 456 -59.38 12.04 23.38
CA LYS A 456 -58.19 12.15 24.23
C LYS A 456 -57.02 11.64 23.41
N ARG A 457 -56.13 12.55 22.98
CA ARG A 457 -54.78 12.20 22.52
C ARG A 457 -54.13 11.36 23.62
N LYS A 458 -53.85 10.09 23.31
CA LYS A 458 -52.85 9.28 24.01
C LYS A 458 -51.81 8.90 22.99
#